data_AF-A0A7Y7U0U7-F1
#
_entry.id   AF-A0A7Y7U0U7-F1
#
_cell.length_a   1.000
_cell.length_b   1.000
_cell.length_c   1.000
_cell.angle_alpha   90.00
_cell.angle_beta   90.00
_cell.angle_gamma   90.00
#
_symmetry.space_group_name_H-M   'P 1'
#
loop_
_entity.id
_entity.type
_entity.pdbx_description
1 polymer ?
#
loop_
_entity_poly.entity_id
_entity_poly.type
_entity_poly.pdbx_seq_one_letter_code
_entity_poly.pdbx_strand_id
1 'polypeptide(L)'
;MENESLESRLNQIEAILNRVLHHFESENITNSNNDQWLNLAEVCEYMPNKPAKSTIYALVRKRRIPFHKPDKNLIFSKREIDEYIKSGRRKTLTENRAEAYLSLKKRKQ
;
A
#
# COMPACT_ATOMS: atom_id res chain seq x y z
N MET A 1 -3.45 -49.16 -9.50
CA MET A 1 -4.05 -48.80 -8.19
C MET A 1 -3.23 -47.73 -7.46
N GLU A 2 -1.94 -47.94 -7.18
CA GLU A 2 -1.12 -46.93 -6.47
C GLU A 2 -0.87 -45.65 -7.28
N ASN A 3 -0.54 -45.76 -8.58
CA ASN A 3 -0.33 -44.58 -9.44
C ASN A 3 -1.58 -43.74 -9.62
N GLU A 4 -2.74 -44.39 -9.72
CA GLU A 4 -4.05 -43.74 -9.88
C GLU A 4 -4.45 -42.95 -8.62
N SER A 5 -4.09 -43.47 -7.44
CA SER A 5 -4.24 -42.77 -6.16
C SER A 5 -3.27 -41.58 -6.04
N LEU A 6 -2.05 -41.70 -6.57
CA LEU A 6 -1.06 -40.63 -6.56
C LEU A 6 -1.48 -39.48 -7.48
N GLU A 7 -1.95 -39.79 -8.69
CA GLU A 7 -2.48 -38.82 -9.65
C GLU A 7 -3.69 -38.08 -9.09
N SER A 8 -4.61 -38.78 -8.43
CA SER A 8 -5.75 -38.15 -7.77
C SER A 8 -5.33 -37.14 -6.70
N ARG A 9 -4.32 -37.49 -5.88
CA ARG A 9 -3.76 -36.59 -4.86
C ARG A 9 -3.05 -35.38 -5.48
N LEU A 10 -2.32 -35.55 -6.59
CA LEU A 10 -1.68 -34.45 -7.29
C LEU A 10 -2.70 -33.46 -7.85
N ASN A 11 -3.75 -33.96 -8.50
CA ASN A 11 -4.83 -33.12 -9.03
C ASN A 11 -5.54 -32.34 -7.91
N GLN A 12 -5.74 -32.97 -6.74
CA GLN A 12 -6.35 -32.30 -5.61
C GLN A 12 -5.45 -31.20 -5.02
N ILE A 13 -4.13 -31.41 -4.99
CA ILE A 13 -3.17 -30.38 -4.57
C ILE A 13 -3.19 -29.21 -5.57
N GLU A 14 -3.14 -29.49 -6.87
CA GLU A 14 -3.16 -28.45 -7.91
C GLU A 14 -4.43 -27.60 -7.85
N ALA A 15 -5.59 -28.23 -7.64
CA ALA A 15 -6.86 -27.52 -7.48
C ALA A 15 -6.86 -26.60 -6.25
N ILE A 16 -6.28 -27.05 -5.12
CA ILE A 16 -6.15 -26.23 -3.91
C ILE A 16 -5.19 -25.07 -4.15
N LEU A 17 -4.05 -25.31 -4.79
CA LEU A 17 -3.06 -24.26 -5.10
C LEU A 17 -3.66 -23.18 -6.01
N ASN A 18 -4.34 -23.57 -7.08
CA ASN A 18 -5.00 -22.63 -7.98
C ASN A 18 -6.07 -21.81 -7.27
N ARG A 19 -6.86 -22.42 -6.38
CA ARG A 19 -7.86 -21.72 -5.58
C ARG A 19 -7.23 -20.70 -4.62
N VAL A 20 -6.15 -21.08 -3.93
CA VAL A 20 -5.43 -20.19 -3.01
C VAL A 20 -4.80 -19.03 -3.79
N LEU A 21 -4.18 -19.32 -4.93
CA LEU A 21 -3.53 -18.32 -5.79
C LEU A 21 -4.55 -17.30 -6.31
N HIS A 22 -5.71 -17.74 -6.82
CA HIS A 22 -6.78 -16.83 -7.24
C HIS A 22 -7.38 -16.01 -6.09
N HIS A 23 -7.41 -16.55 -4.87
CA HIS A 23 -7.84 -15.78 -3.69
C HIS A 23 -6.85 -14.65 -3.40
N PHE A 24 -5.55 -14.94 -3.41
CA PHE A 24 -4.51 -13.93 -3.25
C PHE A 24 -4.47 -12.92 -4.41
N GLU A 25 -4.67 -13.36 -5.65
CA GLU A 25 -4.75 -12.45 -6.80
C GLU A 25 -5.96 -11.52 -6.71
N SER A 26 -7.13 -12.01 -6.30
CA SER A 26 -8.32 -11.15 -6.15
C SER A 26 -8.18 -10.13 -5.01
N GLU A 27 -7.53 -10.49 -3.91
CA GLU A 27 -7.13 -9.53 -2.86
C GLU A 27 -6.05 -8.54 -3.34
N ASN A 28 -5.14 -8.93 -4.22
CA ASN A 28 -4.12 -8.03 -4.75
C ASN A 28 -4.65 -7.15 -5.89
N ILE A 29 -5.54 -7.62 -6.76
CA ILE A 29 -6.13 -6.86 -7.87
C ILE A 29 -7.06 -5.77 -7.33
N THR A 30 -7.77 -6.01 -6.23
CA THR A 30 -8.53 -4.96 -5.54
C THR A 30 -7.63 -3.89 -4.90
N ASN A 31 -6.41 -4.26 -4.48
CA ASN A 31 -5.43 -3.34 -3.89
C ASN A 31 -4.43 -2.72 -4.89
N SER A 32 -4.33 -3.26 -6.12
CA SER A 32 -3.34 -2.84 -7.13
C SER A 32 -3.93 -1.96 -8.24
N ASN A 33 -5.25 -1.79 -8.32
CA ASN A 33 -5.89 -0.81 -9.21
C ASN A 33 -5.86 0.64 -8.65
N ASN A 34 -4.79 0.98 -7.92
CA ASN A 34 -4.64 2.24 -7.18
C ASN A 34 -3.96 3.36 -8.00
N ASP A 35 -4.12 3.35 -9.32
CA ASP A 35 -3.88 4.53 -10.20
C ASP A 35 -5.03 5.54 -10.15
N GLN A 36 -5.86 5.46 -9.09
CA GLN A 36 -6.88 6.44 -8.83
C GLN A 36 -6.24 7.71 -8.25
N TRP A 37 -6.47 8.81 -8.94
CA TRP A 37 -6.15 10.15 -8.47
C TRP A 37 -7.33 10.70 -7.69
N LEU A 38 -7.05 11.22 -6.49
CA LEU A 38 -8.01 11.85 -5.60
C LEU A 38 -7.81 13.36 -5.63
N ASN A 39 -8.91 14.11 -5.61
CA ASN A 39 -8.92 15.53 -5.36
C ASN A 39 -8.91 15.84 -3.86
N LEU A 40 -8.80 17.11 -3.49
CA LEU A 40 -8.74 17.53 -2.09
C LEU A 40 -9.95 17.06 -1.25
N ALA A 41 -11.16 17.13 -1.81
CA ALA A 41 -12.37 16.73 -1.09
C ALA A 41 -12.44 15.20 -0.90
N GLU A 42 -12.05 14.46 -1.94
CA GLU A 42 -11.98 13.00 -1.89
C GLU A 42 -10.95 12.52 -0.87
N VAL A 43 -9.78 13.16 -0.76
CA VAL A 43 -8.80 12.84 0.28
C VAL A 43 -9.34 13.12 1.69
N CYS A 44 -10.11 14.20 1.85
CA CYS A 44 -10.75 14.49 3.14
C CYS A 44 -11.72 13.35 3.52
N GLU A 45 -12.53 12.86 2.58
CA GLU A 45 -13.45 11.74 2.85
C GLU A 45 -12.75 10.38 3.00
N TYR A 46 -11.66 10.19 2.26
CA TYR A 46 -10.91 8.94 2.22
C TYR A 46 -10.11 8.67 3.50
N MET A 47 -9.60 9.72 4.14
CA MET A 47 -8.84 9.57 5.38
C MET A 47 -9.74 9.14 6.55
N PRO A 48 -9.27 8.25 7.44
CA PRO A 48 -10.09 7.67 8.51
C PRO A 48 -10.63 8.71 9.50
N ASN A 49 -9.86 9.78 9.76
CA ASN A 49 -10.25 10.87 10.67
C ASN A 49 -11.03 11.99 9.99
N LYS A 50 -11.30 11.87 8.69
CA LYS A 50 -11.96 12.88 7.86
C LYS A 50 -11.52 14.33 8.11
N PRO A 51 -10.22 14.65 7.96
CA PRO A 51 -9.69 15.96 8.27
C PRO A 51 -10.31 17.03 7.37
N ALA A 52 -10.52 18.23 7.92
CA ALA A 52 -10.98 19.37 7.14
C ALA A 52 -9.98 19.75 6.04
N LYS A 53 -10.48 20.37 4.96
CA LYS A 53 -9.65 20.87 3.84
C LYS A 53 -8.48 21.75 4.30
N SER A 54 -8.70 22.60 5.30
CA SER A 54 -7.67 23.46 5.89
C SER A 54 -6.52 22.66 6.51
N THR A 55 -6.82 21.53 7.17
CA THR A 55 -5.83 20.61 7.73
C THR A 55 -5.00 19.96 6.64
N ILE A 56 -5.64 19.48 5.57
CA ILE A 56 -4.91 18.93 4.41
C ILE A 56 -4.00 19.99 3.77
N TYR A 57 -4.48 21.23 3.59
CA TYR A 57 -3.63 22.32 3.11
C TYR A 57 -2.43 22.59 4.02
N ALA A 58 -2.62 22.54 5.35
CA ALA A 58 -1.53 22.69 6.31
C ALA A 58 -0.51 21.54 6.20
N LEU A 59 -0.95 20.31 5.96
CA LEU A 59 -0.08 19.14 5.75
C LEU A 59 0.69 19.24 4.43
N VAL A 60 0.04 19.67 3.35
CA VAL A 60 0.66 19.91 2.03
C VAL A 60 1.73 21.00 2.15
N ARG A 61 1.41 22.13 2.79
CA ARG A 61 2.37 23.22 3.02
C ARG A 61 3.60 22.76 3.81
N LYS A 62 3.41 21.87 4.79
CA LYS A 62 4.49 21.28 5.59
C LYS A 62 5.18 20.09 4.91
N ARG A 63 4.80 19.73 3.68
CA ARG A 63 5.28 18.56 2.93
C ARG A 63 5.22 17.26 3.73
N ARG A 64 4.18 17.11 4.56
CA ARG A 64 3.97 15.91 5.38
C ARG A 64 3.15 14.84 4.67
N ILE A 65 2.22 15.26 3.83
CA ILE A 65 1.38 14.39 3.00
C ILE A 65 1.92 14.40 1.56
N PRO A 66 2.06 13.25 0.89
CA PRO A 66 2.37 13.19 -0.53
C PRO A 66 1.29 13.91 -1.35
N PHE A 67 1.70 14.71 -2.33
CA PHE A 67 0.77 15.40 -3.22
C PHE A 67 1.43 15.65 -4.56
N HIS A 68 0.60 15.76 -5.59
CA HIS A 68 1.00 16.13 -6.94
C HIS A 68 0.28 17.41 -7.34
N LYS A 69 0.98 18.22 -8.14
CA LYS A 69 0.45 19.50 -8.64
C LYS A 69 0.86 19.66 -10.09
N PRO A 70 0.26 18.88 -11.02
CA PRO A 70 0.54 19.03 -12.44
C PRO A 70 0.12 20.41 -12.96
N ASP A 71 -0.94 21.00 -12.40
CA ASP A 71 -1.47 22.31 -12.78
C ASP A 71 -1.79 23.21 -11.57
N LYS A 72 -2.94 23.91 -11.58
CA LYS A 72 -3.41 24.77 -10.49
C LYS A 72 -4.01 23.99 -9.33
N ASN A 73 -4.45 22.75 -9.57
CA ASN A 73 -5.16 21.93 -8.59
C ASN A 73 -4.22 20.91 -7.93
N LEU A 74 -4.46 20.65 -6.64
CA LEU A 74 -3.81 19.57 -5.91
C LEU A 74 -4.52 18.26 -6.22
N ILE A 75 -3.74 17.25 -6.60
CA ILE A 75 -4.19 15.88 -6.77
C ILE A 75 -3.32 14.96 -5.92
N PHE A 76 -3.87 13.81 -5.56
CA PHE A 76 -3.25 12.89 -4.62
C PHE A 76 -3.37 11.49 -5.19
N SER A 77 -2.25 10.76 -5.30
CA SER A 77 -2.33 9.35 -5.65
C SER A 77 -2.92 8.59 -4.47
N LYS A 78 -3.99 7.83 -4.69
CA LYS A 78 -4.59 7.00 -3.64
C LYS A 78 -3.56 6.07 -3.01
N ARG A 79 -2.68 5.47 -3.81
CA ARG A 79 -1.58 4.62 -3.35
C ARG A 79 -0.65 5.33 -2.36
N GLU A 80 -0.23 6.56 -2.68
CA GLU A 80 0.64 7.33 -1.80
C GLU A 80 -0.07 7.74 -0.51
N ILE A 81 -1.37 8.02 -0.57
CA ILE A 81 -2.17 8.29 0.62
C ILE A 81 -2.29 7.05 1.50
N ASP A 82 -2.46 5.86 0.92
CA ASP A 82 -2.47 4.60 1.67
C ASP A 82 -1.13 4.35 2.36
N GLU A 83 -0.02 4.55 1.66
CA GLU A 83 1.32 4.45 2.24
C GLU A 83 1.56 5.49 3.34
N TYR A 84 1.04 6.71 3.15
CA TYR A 84 1.09 7.76 4.17
C TYR A 84 0.30 7.37 5.44
N ILE A 85 -0.90 6.82 5.29
CA ILE A 85 -1.72 6.35 6.43
C ILE A 85 -1.01 5.19 7.14
N LYS A 86 -0.46 4.23 6.39
CA LYS A 86 0.29 3.09 6.93
C LYS A 86 1.57 3.54 7.66
N SER A 87 2.29 4.51 7.12
CA SER A 87 3.52 5.06 7.71
C SER A 87 3.27 6.00 8.89
N GLY A 88 2.04 6.49 9.06
CA GLY A 88 1.60 7.23 10.24
C GLY A 88 1.62 6.42 11.55
N ARG A 89 1.86 5.10 11.47
CA ARG A 89 2.20 4.26 12.63
C ARG A 89 3.47 4.81 13.27
N ARG A 90 3.42 5.07 14.59
CA ARG A 90 4.65 5.35 15.36
C ARG A 90 5.57 4.14 15.23
N LYS A 91 6.65 4.29 14.45
CA LYS A 91 7.69 3.28 14.32
C LYS A 91 8.22 2.94 15.70
N THR A 92 8.35 1.65 15.96
CA THR A 92 8.99 1.15 17.17
C THR A 92 10.49 1.46 17.12
N LEU A 93 11.13 1.50 18.29
CA LEU A 93 12.57 1.81 18.41
C LEU A 93 13.44 0.89 17.54
N THR A 94 12.98 -0.34 17.30
CA THR A 94 13.65 -1.37 16.49
C THR A 94 13.65 -1.04 15.00
N GLU A 95 12.52 -0.55 14.47
CA GLU A 95 12.37 -0.20 13.05
C GLU A 95 13.22 1.03 12.68
N ASN A 96 13.29 2.03 13.58
CA ASN A 96 14.15 3.20 13.39
C ASN A 96 15.65 2.83 13.35
N ARG A 97 16.07 1.86 14.17
CA ARG A 97 17.47 1.37 14.17
C ARG A 97 17.81 0.63 12.87
N ALA A 98 16.88 -0.15 12.33
CA ALA A 98 17.07 -0.88 11.07
C ALA A 98 17.24 0.10 9.88
N GLU A 99 16.41 1.14 9.78
CA GLU A 99 16.55 2.17 8.75
C GLU A 99 17.85 2.97 8.88
N ALA A 100 18.23 3.35 10.10
CA ALA A 100 19.50 4.02 10.36
C ALA A 100 20.69 3.15 9.88
N TYR A 101 20.68 1.85 10.19
CA TYR A 101 21.71 0.92 9.76
C TYR A 101 21.77 0.76 8.23
N LEU A 102 20.62 0.69 7.56
CA LEU A 102 20.55 0.61 6.09
C LEU A 102 21.08 1.89 5.42
N SER A 103 20.77 3.06 5.97
CA SER A 103 21.23 4.35 5.44
C SER A 103 22.76 4.52 5.55
N LEU A 104 23.37 3.96 6.59
CA LEU A 104 24.82 3.96 6.79
C LEU A 104 25.54 2.98 5.84
N LYS A 105 24.93 1.83 5.51
CA LYS A 105 25.48 0.87 4.55
C LYS A 105 25.52 1.41 3.12
N LYS A 106 24.48 2.13 2.69
CA LYS A 106 24.42 2.73 1.33
C LYS A 106 25.46 3.82 1.08
N ARG A 107 26.03 4.41 2.13
CA ARG A 107 27.08 5.45 2.04
C ARG A 107 28.51 4.88 1.91
N LYS A 108 28.67 3.56 2.03
CA LYS A 108 29.97 2.87 1.96
C LYS A 108 30.21 2.12 0.64
N GLN A 109 29.37 2.32 -0.36
CA GLN A 109 29.56 1.83 -1.73
C GLN A 109 29.75 3.00 -2.68
#